data_AF-A0A9D1WIN8-F1
#
_entry.id   AF-A0A9D1WIN8-F1
#
_cell.length_a   1.000
_cell.length_b   1.000
_cell.length_c   1.000
_cell.angle_alpha   90.00
_cell.angle_beta   90.00
_cell.angle_gamma   90.00
#
_symmetry.space_group_name_H-M   'P 1'
#
loop_
_entity.id
_entity.type
_entity.pdbx_description
1 polymer ?
#
loop_
_entity_poly.entity_id
_entity_poly.type
_entity_poly.pdbx_seq_one_letter_code
_entity_poly.pdbx_strand_id
1 'polypeptide(L)'
;MKNYEKMVESNHQMNQNKIDLAVSEIQKMLDENLRVAVGELVKRTGLSRGFFYKNGEVRRALDRAQDLQSGKTFVKPQQVILDKAMEKQLLLVKRQLANAQEENQTLKEENQRLQRALKKKELNFIKSL
;
A
#
# COMPACT_ATOMS: atom_id res chain seq x y z
N MET A 1 -9.24 -53.70 22.10
CA MET A 1 -7.94 -53.34 21.50
C MET A 1 -8.09 -52.85 20.06
N LYS A 2 -8.51 -53.67 19.07
CA LYS A 2 -8.60 -53.30 17.63
C LYS A 2 -9.38 -52.01 17.28
N ASN A 3 -10.44 -51.68 18.02
CA ASN A 3 -11.25 -50.48 17.73
C ASN A 3 -10.54 -49.18 18.16
N TYR A 4 -9.70 -49.23 19.20
CA TYR A 4 -8.95 -48.07 19.68
C TYR A 4 -7.76 -47.76 18.76
N GLU A 5 -7.05 -48.78 18.28
CA GLU A 5 -5.96 -48.62 17.31
C GLU A 5 -6.45 -47.94 16.02
N LYS A 6 -7.55 -48.44 15.44
CA LYS A 6 -8.15 -47.87 14.23
C LYS A 6 -8.60 -46.41 14.43
N MET A 7 -9.09 -46.06 15.62
CA MET A 7 -9.48 -44.69 15.96
C MET A 7 -8.25 -43.77 16.07
N VAL A 8 -7.17 -44.23 16.69
CA VAL A 8 -5.92 -43.48 16.83
C VAL A 8 -5.28 -43.23 15.47
N GLU A 9 -5.22 -44.23 14.60
CA GLU A 9 -4.73 -44.10 13.23
C GLU A 9 -5.56 -43.11 12.41
N SER A 10 -6.90 -43.21 12.48
CA SER A 10 -7.80 -42.28 11.79
C SER A 10 -7.59 -40.83 12.27
N ASN A 11 -7.43 -40.61 13.57
CA ASN A 11 -7.14 -39.30 14.14
C ASN A 11 -5.77 -38.76 13.69
N HIS A 12 -4.76 -39.63 13.61
CA HIS A 12 -3.43 -39.25 13.16
C HIS A 12 -3.45 -38.83 11.69
N GLN A 13 -4.13 -39.62 10.84
CA GLN A 13 -4.32 -39.30 9.43
C GLN A 13 -5.07 -37.99 9.24
N MET A 14 -6.16 -37.78 9.98
CA MET A 14 -6.94 -36.54 9.90
C MET A 14 -6.11 -35.34 10.36
N ASN A 15 -5.28 -35.50 11.39
CA ASN A 15 -4.37 -34.45 11.83
C ASN A 15 -3.30 -34.15 10.76
N GLN A 16 -2.72 -35.17 10.13
CA GLN A 16 -1.74 -34.99 9.06
C GLN A 16 -2.35 -34.24 7.87
N ASN A 17 -3.55 -34.63 7.42
CA ASN A 17 -4.23 -33.94 6.33
C ASN A 17 -4.47 -32.45 6.64
N LYS A 18 -4.73 -32.10 7.91
CA LYS A 18 -4.87 -30.69 8.34
C LYS A 18 -3.53 -29.94 8.33
N ILE A 19 -2.43 -30.62 8.68
CA ILE A 19 -1.07 -30.05 8.59
C ILE A 19 -0.74 -29.77 7.12
N ASP A 20 -0.93 -30.76 6.26
CA ASP A 20 -0.62 -30.66 4.83
C ASP A 20 -1.43 -29.53 4.17
N LEU A 21 -2.72 -29.42 4.50
CA LEU A 21 -3.59 -28.33 4.05
C LEU A 21 -3.06 -26.96 4.51
N ALA A 22 -2.72 -26.82 5.80
CA ALA A 22 -2.22 -25.57 6.35
C ALA A 22 -0.89 -25.14 5.72
N VAL A 23 0.05 -26.09 5.54
CA VAL A 23 1.36 -25.83 4.93
C VAL A 23 1.22 -25.50 3.45
N SER A 24 0.39 -26.22 2.71
CA SER A 24 0.13 -25.94 1.30
C SER A 24 -0.49 -24.55 1.11
N GLU A 25 -1.43 -24.15 1.96
CA GLU A 25 -2.05 -22.82 1.86
C GLU A 25 -1.06 -21.69 2.21
N ILE A 26 -0.17 -21.90 3.18
CA ILE A 26 0.93 -20.97 3.46
C ILE A 26 1.81 -20.79 2.22
N GLN A 27 2.17 -21.88 1.53
CA GLN A 27 2.98 -21.81 0.31
C GLN A 27 2.26 -21.06 -0.81
N LYS A 28 0.98 -21.36 -1.06
CA LYS A 28 0.18 -20.65 -2.06
C LYS A 28 0.12 -19.15 -1.79
N MET A 29 -0.06 -18.74 -0.54
CA MET A 29 -0.07 -17.32 -0.18
C MET A 29 1.28 -16.65 -0.44
N LEU A 30 2.39 -17.36 -0.26
CA LEU A 30 3.72 -16.85 -0.63
C LEU A 30 3.86 -16.69 -2.15
N ASP A 31 3.42 -17.69 -2.92
CA ASP A 31 3.48 -17.69 -4.39
C ASP A 31 2.60 -16.57 -4.98
N GLU A 32 1.42 -16.34 -4.40
CA GLU A 32 0.49 -15.25 -4.75
C GLU A 32 0.97 -13.87 -4.24
N ASN A 33 2.12 -13.78 -3.56
CA ASN A 33 2.62 -12.58 -2.88
C ASN A 33 1.61 -11.93 -1.92
N LEU A 34 0.71 -12.74 -1.35
CA LEU A 34 -0.25 -12.30 -0.35
C LEU A 34 0.38 -12.35 1.03
N ARG A 35 0.05 -11.38 1.88
CA ARG A 35 0.51 -11.35 3.27
C ARG A 35 0.02 -12.60 4.02
N VAL A 36 0.95 -13.44 4.45
CA VAL A 36 0.67 -14.62 5.25
C VAL A 36 0.29 -14.17 6.67
N ALA A 37 -1.00 -14.28 6.98
CA ALA A 37 -1.55 -13.94 8.27
C ALA A 37 -2.51 -15.03 8.72
N VAL A 38 -2.46 -15.38 10.01
CA VAL A 38 -3.33 -16.43 10.60
C VAL A 38 -4.81 -16.14 10.36
N GLY A 39 -5.23 -14.87 10.40
CA GLY A 39 -6.63 -14.52 10.13
C GLY A 39 -7.08 -14.88 8.70
N GLU A 40 -6.18 -14.81 7.73
CA GLU A 40 -6.48 -15.15 6.34
C GLU A 40 -6.37 -16.66 6.08
N LEU A 41 -5.37 -17.31 6.69
CA LEU A 41 -5.22 -18.76 6.67
C LEU A 41 -6.45 -19.47 7.27
N VAL A 42 -7.03 -18.94 8.35
CA VAL A 42 -8.26 -19.47 8.95
C VAL A 42 -9.43 -19.39 7.97
N LYS A 43 -9.58 -18.29 7.24
CA LYS A 43 -10.65 -18.14 6.24
C LYS A 43 -10.48 -19.10 5.07
N ARG A 44 -9.23 -19.30 4.61
CA ARG A 44 -8.91 -20.14 3.44
C ARG A 44 -9.00 -21.64 3.76
N THR A 45 -8.56 -22.05 4.95
CA THR A 45 -8.47 -23.47 5.32
C THR A 45 -9.64 -23.95 6.19
N GLY A 46 -10.38 -23.05 6.82
CA GLY A 46 -11.40 -23.40 7.83
C GLY A 46 -10.84 -23.94 9.14
N LEU A 47 -9.51 -24.01 9.30
CA LEU A 47 -8.87 -24.51 10.51
C LEU A 47 -8.91 -23.47 11.62
N SER A 48 -8.94 -23.94 12.87
CA SER A 48 -8.98 -23.03 14.02
C SER A 48 -7.66 -22.26 14.16
N ARG A 49 -7.72 -21.03 14.68
CA ARG A 49 -6.52 -20.24 15.03
C ARG A 49 -5.56 -21.03 15.90
N GLY A 50 -6.10 -21.80 16.86
CA GLY A 50 -5.31 -22.63 17.77
C GLY A 50 -4.49 -23.70 17.05
N PHE A 51 -4.98 -24.23 15.93
CA PHE A 51 -4.24 -25.22 15.13
C PHE A 51 -2.93 -24.62 14.57
N PHE A 52 -2.98 -23.41 14.04
CA PHE A 52 -1.80 -22.70 13.52
C PHE A 52 -0.76 -22.34 14.57
N TYR A 53 -1.17 -22.18 15.84
CA TYR A 53 -0.26 -21.83 16.93
C TYR A 53 0.26 -23.04 17.71
N LYS A 54 -0.54 -24.09 17.86
CA LYS A 54 -0.19 -25.25 18.70
C LYS A 54 0.53 -26.36 17.93
N ASN A 55 0.26 -26.51 16.64
CA ASN A 55 0.94 -27.51 15.84
C ASN A 55 2.34 -26.99 15.47
N GLY A 56 3.40 -27.67 15.95
CA GLY A 56 4.77 -27.22 15.76
C GLY A 56 5.24 -27.17 14.31
N GLU A 57 4.73 -28.04 13.44
CA GLU A 57 5.09 -28.04 12.02
C GLU A 57 4.48 -26.86 11.28
N VAL A 58 3.17 -26.66 11.47
CA VAL A 58 2.44 -25.51 10.91
C VAL A 58 3.02 -24.20 11.45
N ARG A 59 3.35 -24.16 12.74
CA ARG A 59 3.96 -22.98 13.37
C ARG A 59 5.31 -22.64 12.74
N ARG A 60 6.19 -23.63 12.57
CA ARG A 60 7.49 -23.42 11.89
C ARG A 60 7.31 -22.96 10.45
N ALA A 61 6.34 -23.51 9.72
CA ALA A 61 6.04 -23.07 8.35
C ALA A 61 5.55 -21.61 8.33
N LEU A 62 4.69 -21.24 9.27
CA LEU A 62 4.19 -19.88 9.44
C LEU A 62 5.31 -18.89 9.79
N ASP A 63 6.17 -19.22 10.74
CA ASP A 63 7.29 -18.36 11.16
C ASP A 63 8.25 -18.14 9.98
N ARG A 64 8.63 -19.20 9.25
CA ARG A 64 9.44 -19.07 8.03
C ARG A 64 8.78 -18.19 6.97
N ALA A 65 7.48 -18.36 6.75
CA ALA A 65 6.74 -17.54 5.81
C ALA A 65 6.73 -16.06 6.22
N GLN A 66 6.60 -15.78 7.51
CA GLN A 66 6.67 -14.42 8.05
C GLN A 66 8.06 -13.81 7.92
N ASP A 67 9.12 -14.58 8.17
CA ASP A 67 10.51 -14.14 7.98
C ASP A 67 10.81 -13.82 6.51
N LEU A 68 10.36 -14.66 5.57
CA LEU A 68 10.48 -14.41 4.12
C LEU A 68 9.69 -13.18 3.66
N GLN A 69 8.65 -12.82 4.39
CA GLN A 69 7.82 -11.64 4.14
C GLN A 69 8.25 -10.43 4.97
N SER A 70 9.25 -10.58 5.84
CA SER A 70 9.80 -9.48 6.62
C SER A 70 10.40 -8.42 5.69
N GLY A 71 10.07 -7.16 5.94
CA GLY A 71 10.47 -6.05 5.08
C GLY A 71 9.72 -5.93 3.75
N LYS A 72 8.77 -6.82 3.43
CA LYS A 72 7.89 -6.66 2.27
C LYS A 72 6.69 -5.76 2.60
N THR A 73 6.46 -4.74 1.78
CA THR A 73 5.27 -3.89 1.87
C THR A 73 4.13 -4.53 1.09
N PHE A 74 3.12 -5.01 1.81
CA PHE A 74 1.89 -5.53 1.20
C PHE A 74 0.89 -4.39 1.03
N VAL A 75 0.80 -3.86 -0.20
CA VAL A 75 -0.12 -2.77 -0.54
C VAL A 75 -1.51 -3.36 -0.78
N LYS A 76 -2.54 -2.82 -0.10
CA LYS A 76 -3.92 -3.24 -0.34
C LYS A 76 -4.37 -2.77 -1.73
N PRO A 77 -5.19 -3.52 -2.49
CA PRO A 77 -5.67 -3.09 -3.80
C PRO A 77 -6.35 -1.70 -3.80
N GLN A 78 -7.08 -1.38 -2.72
CA GLN A 78 -7.71 -0.07 -2.51
C GLN A 78 -6.69 1.07 -2.45
N GLN A 79 -5.51 0.80 -1.87
CA GLN A 79 -4.44 1.76 -1.70
C GLN A 79 -3.77 2.07 -3.05
N VAL A 80 -3.59 1.07 -3.92
CA VAL A 80 -3.10 1.29 -5.30
C VAL A 80 -4.01 2.23 -6.08
N ILE A 81 -5.33 2.12 -5.91
CA ILE A 81 -6.30 3.00 -6.60
C ILE A 81 -6.21 4.43 -6.03
N LEU A 82 -6.11 4.56 -4.71
CA LEU A 82 -5.93 5.84 -4.04
C LEU A 82 -4.62 6.53 -4.47
N ASP A 83 -3.52 5.77 -4.55
CA ASP A 83 -2.21 6.28 -4.98
C ASP A 83 -2.28 6.82 -6.41
N LYS A 84 -2.92 6.09 -7.34
CA LYS A 84 -3.15 6.57 -8.71
C LYS A 84 -4.02 7.82 -8.77
N ALA A 85 -5.05 7.91 -7.93
CA ALA A 85 -5.89 9.11 -7.84
C ALA A 85 -5.09 10.30 -7.31
N MET A 86 -4.25 10.07 -6.30
CA MET A 86 -3.38 11.08 -5.69
C MET A 86 -2.30 11.56 -6.67
N GLU A 87 -1.69 10.67 -7.46
CA GLU A 87 -0.74 11.03 -8.52
C GLU A 87 -1.38 11.96 -9.57
N LYS A 88 -2.62 11.66 -10.00
CA LYS A 88 -3.37 12.53 -10.93
C LYS A 88 -3.63 13.91 -10.32
N GLN A 89 -4.04 13.97 -9.05
CA GLN A 89 -4.25 15.24 -8.34
C GLN A 89 -2.94 16.04 -8.24
N LEU A 90 -1.83 15.38 -7.89
CA LEU A 90 -0.52 16.02 -7.81
C LEU A 90 -0.11 16.63 -9.16
N LEU A 91 -0.36 15.92 -10.26
CA LEU A 91 -0.07 16.41 -11.61
C LEU A 91 -0.91 17.65 -11.96
N LEU A 92 -2.20 17.66 -11.61
CA LEU A 92 -3.07 18.82 -11.82
C LEU A 92 -2.59 20.03 -11.00
N VAL A 93 -2.27 19.83 -9.72
CA VAL A 93 -1.78 20.90 -8.85
C VAL A 93 -0.45 21.46 -9.36
N LYS A 94 0.48 20.62 -9.80
CA LYS A 94 1.75 21.06 -10.41
C LYS A 94 1.52 21.93 -11.65
N ARG A 95 0.55 21.57 -12.50
CA ARG A 95 0.19 22.36 -13.68
C ARG A 95 -0.40 23.71 -13.32
N GLN A 96 -1.32 23.74 -12.35
CA GLN A 96 -1.90 24.99 -11.85
C GLN A 96 -0.83 25.90 -11.24
N LEU A 97 0.10 25.33 -10.48
CA LEU A 97 1.22 26.07 -9.90
C LEU A 97 2.10 26.70 -10.99
N ALA A 98 2.44 25.94 -12.03
CA ALA A 98 3.23 26.46 -13.15
C ALA A 98 2.52 27.61 -13.88
N ASN A 99 1.24 27.44 -14.20
CA ASN A 99 0.45 28.49 -14.85
C ASN A 99 0.36 29.75 -13.97
N ALA A 100 0.09 29.59 -12.68
CA ALA A 100 0.00 30.71 -11.75
C ALA A 100 1.35 31.43 -11.58
N GLN A 101 2.47 30.70 -11.63
CA GLN A 101 3.80 31.29 -11.58
C GLN A 101 4.10 32.13 -12.84
N GLU A 102 3.73 31.63 -14.01
CA GLU A 102 3.89 32.35 -15.29
C GLU A 102 3.04 33.63 -15.30
N GLU A 103 1.77 33.53 -14.93
CA GLU A 103 0.87 34.69 -14.83
C GLU A 103 1.37 35.72 -13.81
N ASN A 104 1.93 35.26 -12.68
CA ASN A 104 2.50 36.19 -11.70
C ASN A 104 3.74 36.92 -12.23
N GLN A 105 4.55 36.27 -13.06
CA GLN A 105 5.72 36.89 -13.69
C GLN A 105 5.28 37.96 -14.69
N THR A 106 4.35 37.66 -15.59
CA THR A 106 3.87 38.61 -16.59
C THR A 106 3.22 39.84 -15.94
N LEU A 107 2.38 39.63 -14.91
CA LEU A 107 1.77 40.73 -14.16
C LEU A 107 2.82 41.59 -13.45
N LYS A 108 3.90 41.00 -12.92
CA LYS A 108 5.00 41.77 -12.31
C LYS A 108 5.71 42.65 -13.33
N GLU A 109 5.99 42.13 -14.53
CA GLU A 109 6.63 42.89 -15.60
C GLU A 109 5.75 44.04 -16.08
N GLU A 110 4.46 43.79 -16.28
CA GLU A 110 3.50 44.82 -16.69
C GLU A 110 3.34 45.90 -15.62
N ASN A 111 3.26 45.52 -14.36
CA ASN A 111 3.19 46.48 -13.24
C ASN A 111 4.44 47.35 -13.18
N GLN A 112 5.64 46.78 -13.35
CA GLN A 112 6.87 47.56 -13.44
C GLN A 112 6.87 48.53 -14.63
N ARG A 113 6.38 48.10 -15.80
CA ARG A 113 6.28 48.94 -17.00
C ARG A 113 5.32 50.12 -16.77
N LEU A 114 4.15 49.87 -16.20
CA LEU A 114 3.16 50.90 -15.88
C LEU A 114 3.69 51.88 -14.85
N GLN A 115 4.36 51.41 -13.79
CA GLN A 115 5.00 52.27 -12.79
C GLN A 115 6.06 53.19 -13.42
N ARG A 116 6.88 52.68 -14.34
CA ARG A 116 7.87 53.50 -15.07
C ARG A 116 7.19 54.55 -15.95
N ALA A 117 6.09 54.20 -16.62
CA ALA A 117 5.34 55.13 -17.46
C ALA A 117 4.67 56.24 -16.64
N LEU A 118 4.08 55.90 -15.49
CA LEU A 118 3.52 56.85 -14.52
C LEU A 118 4.58 57.85 -14.05
N LYS A 119 5.73 57.36 -13.55
CA LYS A 119 6.84 58.21 -13.10
C LYS A 119 7.32 59.17 -14.19
N LYS A 120 7.40 58.73 -15.45
CA LYS A 120 7.76 59.60 -16.58
C LYS A 120 6.70 60.69 -16.83
N LYS A 121 5.42 60.35 -16.78
CA LYS A 121 4.32 61.33 -16.94
C LYS A 121 4.34 62.37 -15.82
N GLU A 122 4.52 61.95 -14.57
CA GLU A 122 4.65 62.85 -13.41
C GLU A 122 5.84 63.81 -13.58
N LEU A 123 7.00 63.30 -13.98
CA LEU A 123 8.19 64.13 -14.24
C LEU A 123 7.98 65.15 -15.37
N ASN A 124 7.29 64.76 -16.44
CA ASN A 124 6.99 65.66 -17.55
C ASN A 124 6.00 66.75 -17.14
N PHE A 125 5.00 66.41 -16.32
CA PHE A 125 4.04 67.38 -15.77
C PHE A 125 4.73 68.42 -14.88
N ILE A 126 5.64 67.99 -14.01
CA ILE A 126 6.43 68.90 -13.14
C ILE A 126 7.31 69.85 -13.98
N LYS A 127 7.88 69.38 -15.10
CA LYS A 127 8.70 70.22 -15.99
C LYS A 127 7.90 71.22 -16.81
N SER A 128 6.59 71.03 -16.95
CA SER A 128 5.69 71.92 -17.70
C SER A 128 4.98 72.97 -16.84
N LEU A 129 5.20 72.95 -15.52
CA LEU A 129 4.81 73.98 -14.55
C LEU A 129 5.91 75.04 -14.46
#